data_AF-A0A7C1W5L3-F1
#
_entry.id   AF-A0A7C1W5L3-F1
#
_cell.length_a   1.000
_cell.length_b   1.000
_cell.length_c   1.000
_cell.angle_alpha   90.00
_cell.angle_beta   90.00
_cell.angle_gamma   90.00
#
_symmetry.space_group_name_H-M   'P 1'
#
loop_
_entity.id
_entity.type
_entity.pdbx_description
1 polymer ?
#
loop_
_entity_poly.entity_id
_entity_poly.type
_entity_poly.pdbx_seq_one_letter_code
_entity_poly.pdbx_strand_id
1 'polypeptide(L)' 'MKQPSAGAQLAAMRKPKAKVCPVCQIEFLGIGRRIYCSSACRNKAYHLRQKEFIIAGKVALQKD' A
#
# COMPACT_ATOMS: atom_id res chain seq x y z
N MET A 1 -27.45 -14.68 8.90
CA MET A 1 -26.46 -13.58 8.98
C MET A 1 -25.43 -13.94 10.04
N LYS A 2 -24.12 -13.90 9.73
CA LYS A 2 -23.06 -14.24 10.70
C LYS A 2 -22.62 -12.97 11.40
N GLN A 3 -22.57 -12.96 12.73
CA GLN A 3 -22.12 -11.79 13.47
C GLN A 3 -20.64 -11.50 13.20
N PRO A 4 -20.23 -10.22 13.13
CA PRO A 4 -18.82 -9.86 13.00
C PRO A 4 -18.06 -10.33 14.25
N SER A 5 -16.88 -10.91 14.06
CA SER A 5 -16.01 -11.31 15.17
C SER A 5 -15.59 -10.11 16.02
N ALA A 6 -15.22 -10.33 17.27
CA ALA A 6 -14.73 -9.27 18.15
C ALA A 6 -13.58 -8.47 17.51
N GLY A 7 -12.69 -9.14 16.78
CA GLY A 7 -11.61 -8.47 16.03
C GLY A 7 -12.11 -7.56 14.91
N ALA A 8 -13.17 -7.96 14.19
CA ALA A 8 -13.79 -7.13 13.17
C ALA A 8 -14.50 -5.90 13.78
N GLN A 9 -15.16 -6.07 14.93
CA GLN A 9 -15.80 -4.98 15.66
C GLN A 9 -14.76 -3.95 16.13
N LEU A 10 -13.67 -4.39 16.76
CA LEU A 10 -12.56 -3.49 17.17
C LEU A 10 -11.89 -2.81 15.97
N ALA A 11 -11.79 -3.48 14.82
CA ALA A 11 -11.22 -2.91 13.62
C ALA A 11 -12.06 -1.75 13.04
N ALA A 12 -13.39 -1.86 13.12
CA ALA A 12 -14.31 -0.83 12.67
C ALA A 12 -14.24 0.45 13.51
N MET A 13 -13.90 0.34 14.79
CA MET A 13 -13.78 1.49 15.71
C MET A 13 -12.46 2.27 15.58
N ARG A 14 -11.58 1.91 14.63
CA ARG A 14 -10.28 2.58 14.47
C ARG A 14 -10.43 4.00 13.97
N LYS A 15 -9.85 4.96 14.70
CA LYS A 15 -9.80 6.36 14.29
C LYS A 15 -8.83 6.57 13.11
N PRO A 16 -9.20 7.39 12.11
CA PRO A 16 -8.28 7.81 11.06
C PRO A 16 -7.09 8.59 11.65
N LYS A 17 -5.93 8.49 11.01
CA LYS A 17 -4.72 9.27 11.34
C LYS A 17 -4.18 9.94 10.09
N ALA A 18 -3.63 11.14 10.23
CA ALA A 18 -2.90 11.81 9.15
C ALA A 18 -1.67 10.98 8.76
N LYS A 19 -1.44 10.84 7.46
CA LYS A 19 -0.33 10.11 6.84
C LYS A 19 0.05 10.79 5.53
N VAL A 20 1.30 10.60 5.09
CA VAL A 20 1.77 11.07 3.79
C VAL A 20 1.82 9.91 2.81
N CYS A 21 1.32 10.09 1.59
CA CYS A 21 1.40 9.06 0.56
C CYS A 21 2.82 8.99 -0.03
N PRO A 22 3.50 7.82 -0.02
CA PRO A 22 4.87 7.73 -0.54
C PRO A 22 4.98 7.89 -2.07
N VAL A 23 3.86 7.91 -2.79
CA VAL A 23 3.84 7.96 -4.26
C VAL A 23 3.63 9.37 -4.79
N CYS A 24 2.75 10.15 -4.15
CA CYS A 24 2.42 11.51 -4.58
C CYS A 24 2.73 12.58 -3.53
N GLN A 25 3.22 12.19 -2.35
CA GLN A 25 3.60 13.08 -1.24
C GLN A 25 2.46 13.95 -0.68
N ILE A 26 1.20 13.59 -0.96
CA ILE A 26 0.03 14.28 -0.43
C ILE A 26 -0.36 13.70 0.93
N GLU A 27 -0.70 14.58 1.87
CA GLU A 27 -1.28 14.22 3.16
C GLU A 27 -2.71 13.66 3.00
N PHE A 28 -3.03 12.61 3.74
CA PHE A 28 -4.34 11.99 3.74
C PHE A 28 -4.68 11.34 5.08
N LEU A 29 -5.97 11.14 5.34
CA LEU A 29 -6.45 10.39 6.50
C LEU A 29 -6.46 8.88 6.19
N GLY A 30 -5.60 8.12 6.89
CA GLY A 30 -5.49 6.67 6.75
C GLY A 30 -6.01 5.93 7.99
N ILE A 31 -6.77 4.86 7.77
CA ILE A 31 -7.20 3.92 8.84
C ILE A 31 -6.30 2.67 8.81
N GLY A 32 -5.87 2.22 9.98
CA GLY A 32 -5.10 0.99 10.15
C GLY A 32 -3.84 0.96 9.27
N ARG A 33 -3.68 -0.10 8.47
CA ARG A 33 -2.52 -0.35 7.59
C ARG A 33 -2.60 0.34 6.23
N ARG A 34 -3.52 1.28 6.00
CA ARG A 34 -3.57 2.03 4.74
C ARG A 34 -2.29 2.87 4.58
N ILE A 35 -1.55 2.62 3.50
CA ILE A 35 -0.27 3.29 3.16
C ILE A 35 -0.46 4.36 2.08
N TYR A 36 -1.35 4.09 1.12
CA TYR A 36 -1.55 4.96 -0.05
C TYR A 36 -2.84 5.76 0.08
N CYS A 37 -2.83 7.01 -0.41
CA CYS A 37 -4.00 7.86 -0.41
C CYS A 37 -5.13 7.27 -1.29
N SER A 38 -4.78 6.59 -2.38
CA SER A 38 -5.73 6.03 -3.36
C SER A 38 -5.32 4.65 -3.88
N SER A 39 -6.26 3.96 -4.56
CA SER A 39 -5.99 2.75 -5.34
C SER A 39 -5.00 3.01 -6.48
N ALA A 40 -5.10 4.16 -7.15
CA ALA A 40 -4.17 4.55 -8.21
C ALA A 40 -2.72 4.61 -7.71
N CYS A 41 -2.48 5.23 -6.54
CA CYS A 41 -1.14 5.28 -5.94
C CYS A 41 -0.65 3.88 -5.54
N ARG A 42 -1.53 3.03 -5.00
CA ARG A 42 -1.19 1.64 -4.67
C ARG A 42 -0.75 0.85 -5.91
N ASN A 43 -1.48 0.98 -7.01
CA ASN A 43 -1.17 0.30 -8.27
C ASN A 43 0.13 0.84 -8.88
N LYS A 44 0.33 2.16 -8.89
CA LYS A 44 1.59 2.77 -9.31
C LYS A 44 2.77 2.22 -8.52
N ALA A 45 2.67 2.15 -7.19
CA ALA A 45 3.71 1.57 -6.35
C ALA A 45 3.96 0.08 -6.63
N TYR A 46 2.91 -0.69 -6.92
CA TYR A 46 3.04 -2.10 -7.32
C TYR A 46 3.81 -2.25 -8.64
N HIS A 47 3.44 -1.47 -9.67
CA HIS A 47 4.13 -1.52 -10.96
C HIS A 47 5.58 -1.03 -10.88
N LEU A 48 5.88 -0.03 -10.06
CA LEU A 48 7.26 0.42 -9.84
C LEU A 48 8.11 -0.70 -9.24
N ARG A 49 7.63 -1.36 -8.18
CA ARG A 49 8.33 -2.52 -7.59
C ARG A 49 8.53 -3.62 -8.61
N GLN A 50 7.50 -3.98 -9.37
CA GLN A 50 7.63 -5.00 -10.42
C GLN A 50 8.67 -4.62 -11.48
N LYS A 51 8.68 -3.36 -11.93
CA LYS A 51 9.69 -2.86 -12.88
C LYS A 51 11.08 -2.96 -12.29
N GLU A 52 11.27 -2.56 -11.03
CA GLU A 52 12.55 -2.68 -10.32
C GLU A 52 13.02 -4.14 -10.24
N PHE A 53 12.13 -5.08 -9.91
CA PHE A 53 12.45 -6.52 -9.92
C PHE A 53 12.84 -7.03 -11.31
N ILE A 54 12.10 -6.63 -12.35
CA ILE A 54 12.41 -7.02 -13.74
C ILE A 54 13.74 -6.42 -14.18
N ILE A 55 13.99 -5.15 -13.88
CA ILE A 55 15.24 -4.47 -14.20
C ILE A 55 16.40 -5.12 -13.44
N ALA A 56 16.26 -5.35 -12.13
CA ALA A 56 17.28 -6.02 -11.32
C ALA A 56 17.57 -7.44 -11.84
N GLY A 57 16.53 -8.19 -12.21
CA GLY A 57 16.69 -9.51 -12.83
C GLY A 57 17.38 -9.45 -14.21
N LYS A 58 17.06 -8.45 -15.04
CA LYS A 58 17.74 -8.23 -16.33
C LYS A 58 19.19 -7.79 -16.17
N VAL A 59 19.49 -6.92 -15.20
CA VAL A 59 20.86 -6.48 -14.89
C VAL A 59 21.71 -7.64 -14.38
N ALA A 60 21.13 -8.60 -13.68
CA ALA A 60 21.82 -9.81 -13.23
C ALA A 60 22.18 -10.77 -14.39
N LEU A 61 21.46 -10.74 -15.52
CA LEU A 61 21.68 -11.61 -16.70
C LEU A 61 22.58 -11.00 -17.78
N GLN A 62 23.04 -9.77 -17.61
CA GLN A 62 23.90 -9.06 -18.58
C GLN A 62 25.37 -8.95 -18.12
N LYS A 63 25.73 -9.68 -17.05
CA LYS A 63 27.11 -9.81 -16.58
C LYS A 63 27.68 -11.15 -17.08
N ASP A 64 27.92 -11.26 -18.38
CA ASP A 64 28.70 -12.33 -19.01
C ASP A 64 29.50 -11.74 -20.19
#